data_AF-A0A2S5RFJ2-F1
#
_entry.id   AF-A0A2S5RFJ2-F1
#
_cell.length_a   1.000
_cell.length_b   1.000
_cell.length_c   1.000
_cell.angle_alpha   90.00
_cell.angle_beta   90.00
_cell.angle_gamma   90.00
#
_symmetry.space_group_name_H-M   'P 1'
#
loop_
_entity.id
_entity.type
_entity.pdbx_description
1 polymer ?
#
loop_
_entity_poly.entity_id
_entity_poly.type
_entity_poly.pdbx_seq_one_letter_code
_entity_poly.pdbx_strand_id
1 'polypeptide(L)'
;MNLFMQKLIGSKKANANKVRFYHLLSYFIKLILIDKAFIILTTIFIIASIIFAVVGNFNDTVIIIFNWYFLANVVLMFILNTRLITYFFHNKFADQTMTIIIQQKTARFFVLISIWLSIFIVLAALQSLTSGLMIAINFANYAAVKYLIVNLVFQIVSIAFLIAFFSFITLLLKQQIISIILSFILLSIFLSSLPQQLFNSKMESTIITLKKEGGNDVRYKASDIYHAFTFNEHVKDGHIKFPHLSKYINDFYVTNKFIKNEFENSDVIEPRFKMWNDLGIINLEAQPMLGNDGSNIIPLKILTVNDRSGAVGFERDDVVNVKLTFKNTFKSIAEIKEVYQNAPDETKLILGDFIDFYEYYQNYINSLYGQSLGQEALIQKFWQMNYREFGRYLSLQIEENSEIIKSVPTKENQPVVKKIDKQFFENYFFKNFYVDNEVKNRDLLFYADIESEPQYAKNYQDLIHALEKQMNIELFARILEENFINQTSDYVVITNASIVKDENYNNYISYINNNNLVNTFLFPAGINSIFEQRAGKEWNKYWFNLNTTSKIDFSTQDNLFFTKAKFRFAENPETNKVTEMIKPDMNVYIYIQVAFFVIEIVSAMYVFIRRDLK
;
A
#
# COMPACT_ATOMS: atom_id res chain seq x y z
N MET A 1 -51.83 79.07 -0.20
CA MET A 1 -51.53 77.78 0.47
C MET A 1 -51.26 76.62 -0.50
N ASN A 2 -51.71 76.63 -1.77
CA ASN A 2 -51.44 75.55 -2.75
C ASN A 2 -50.16 75.70 -3.62
N LEU A 3 -49.42 76.81 -3.53
CA LEU A 3 -48.16 77.01 -4.28
C LEU A 3 -46.89 76.71 -3.46
N PHE A 4 -47.02 76.49 -2.15
CA PHE A 4 -45.90 76.09 -1.28
C PHE A 4 -45.77 74.55 -1.17
N MET A 5 -46.87 73.82 -1.42
CA MET A 5 -46.89 72.35 -1.48
C MET A 5 -46.39 71.78 -2.82
N GLN A 6 -46.49 72.52 -3.94
CA GLN A 6 -45.92 72.06 -5.22
C GLN A 6 -44.40 72.21 -5.29
N LYS A 7 -43.79 73.09 -4.48
CA LYS A 7 -42.33 73.28 -4.43
C LYS A 7 -41.60 72.26 -3.53
N LEU A 8 -42.33 71.46 -2.74
CA LEU A 8 -41.81 70.32 -1.98
C LEU A 8 -41.92 68.98 -2.74
N ILE A 9 -42.67 68.94 -3.85
CA ILE A 9 -42.86 67.76 -4.69
C ILE A 9 -41.92 67.79 -5.91
N GLY A 10 -41.39 68.95 -6.27
CA GLY A 10 -40.42 69.13 -7.35
C GLY A 10 -38.98 69.24 -6.88
N SER A 11 -38.37 68.12 -6.45
CA SER A 11 -36.90 67.87 -6.44
C SER A 11 -36.55 66.81 -5.39
N LYS A 12 -36.96 65.57 -5.67
CA LYS A 12 -36.22 64.34 -5.32
C LYS A 12 -36.87 63.23 -6.11
N LYS A 13 -36.61 63.20 -7.43
CA LYS A 13 -36.40 61.91 -8.09
C LYS A 13 -35.23 61.29 -7.33
N ALA A 14 -35.54 60.56 -6.26
CA ALA A 14 -34.58 59.67 -5.65
C ALA A 14 -34.11 58.78 -6.79
N ASN A 15 -32.85 58.94 -7.19
CA ASN A 15 -32.16 57.91 -7.94
C ASN A 15 -32.38 56.63 -7.14
N ALA A 16 -33.29 55.78 -7.60
CA ALA A 16 -33.50 54.46 -7.06
C ALA A 16 -32.22 53.70 -7.36
N ASN A 17 -31.25 53.82 -6.44
CA ASN A 17 -29.95 53.20 -6.57
C ASN A 17 -30.19 51.70 -6.71
N LYS A 18 -29.90 51.15 -7.90
CA LYS A 18 -29.89 49.71 -8.14
C LYS A 18 -29.07 49.09 -7.01
N VAL A 19 -29.66 48.15 -6.27
CA VAL A 19 -28.96 47.44 -5.20
C VAL A 19 -27.79 46.71 -5.85
N ARG A 20 -26.56 47.05 -5.43
CA ARG A 20 -25.35 46.40 -5.98
C ARG A 20 -25.29 44.95 -5.50
N PHE A 21 -24.82 44.06 -6.37
CA PHE A 21 -24.67 42.62 -6.08
C PHE A 21 -23.91 42.35 -4.77
N TYR A 22 -22.84 43.10 -4.50
CA TYR A 22 -22.07 42.98 -3.25
C TYR A 22 -22.92 43.20 -1.97
N HIS A 23 -23.87 44.14 -2.00
CA HIS A 23 -24.74 44.38 -0.85
C HIS A 23 -25.72 43.22 -0.62
N LEU A 24 -26.23 42.60 -1.68
CA LEU A 24 -27.06 41.38 -1.59
C LEU A 24 -26.24 40.22 -1.03
N LEU A 25 -25.04 40.00 -1.56
CA LEU A 25 -24.13 38.95 -1.10
C LEU A 25 -23.81 39.10 0.39
N SER A 26 -23.41 40.30 0.83
CA SER A 26 -23.11 40.58 2.23
C SER A 26 -24.34 40.40 3.13
N TYR A 27 -25.51 40.83 2.67
CA TYR A 27 -26.76 40.65 3.39
C TYR A 27 -27.10 39.17 3.59
N PHE A 28 -27.03 38.34 2.54
CA PHE A 28 -27.29 36.91 2.63
C PHE A 28 -26.27 36.17 3.50
N ILE A 29 -24.98 36.54 3.43
CA ILE A 29 -23.97 35.99 4.35
C ILE A 29 -24.33 36.31 5.81
N LYS A 30 -24.71 37.55 6.11
CA LYS A 30 -25.15 37.94 7.47
C LYS A 30 -26.37 37.15 7.93
N LEU A 31 -27.34 36.91 7.04
CA LEU A 31 -28.52 36.09 7.37
C LEU A 31 -28.13 34.65 7.73
N ILE A 32 -27.19 34.04 7.00
CA ILE A 32 -26.68 32.70 7.32
C ILE A 32 -26.03 32.67 8.70
N LEU A 33 -25.14 33.64 8.98
CA LEU A 33 -24.36 33.67 10.22
C LEU A 33 -25.19 33.97 11.49
N ILE A 34 -26.42 34.47 11.34
CA ILE A 34 -27.35 34.71 12.46
C ILE A 34 -28.30 33.52 12.68
N ASP A 35 -28.40 32.58 11.73
CA ASP A 35 -29.26 31.40 11.88
C ASP A 35 -28.71 30.48 12.99
N LYS A 36 -29.48 30.34 14.08
CA LYS A 36 -29.10 29.54 15.25
C LYS A 36 -28.81 28.07 14.89
N ALA A 37 -29.60 27.50 13.97
CA ALA A 37 -29.40 26.11 13.56
C ALA A 37 -28.09 25.94 12.78
N PHE A 38 -27.76 26.88 11.88
CA PHE A 38 -26.47 26.89 11.19
C PHE A 38 -25.29 26.99 12.16
N ILE A 39 -25.37 27.87 13.17
CA ILE A 39 -24.32 28.00 14.20
C ILE A 39 -24.12 26.66 14.93
N ILE A 40 -25.21 26.03 15.41
CA ILE A 40 -25.13 24.74 16.12
C ILE A 40 -24.47 23.66 15.25
N LEU A 41 -24.91 23.50 13.99
CA LEU A 41 -24.34 22.50 13.08
C LEU A 41 -22.87 22.79 12.76
N THR A 42 -22.50 24.06 12.60
CA THR A 42 -21.12 24.49 12.38
C THR A 42 -20.23 24.17 13.58
N THR A 43 -20.71 24.40 14.81
CA THR A 43 -19.99 24.03 16.02
C THR A 43 -19.76 22.52 16.09
N ILE A 44 -20.79 21.71 15.80
CA ILE A 44 -20.65 20.24 15.75
C ILE A 44 -19.61 19.83 14.70
N PHE A 45 -19.63 20.45 13.53
CA PHE A 45 -18.70 20.17 12.43
C PHE A 45 -17.23 20.45 12.80
N ILE A 46 -16.98 21.59 13.46
CA ILE A 46 -15.65 21.97 13.94
C ILE A 46 -15.19 21.00 15.03
N ILE A 47 -16.03 20.70 16.02
CA ILE A 47 -15.70 19.78 17.12
C ILE A 47 -15.37 18.39 16.56
N ALA A 48 -16.19 17.85 15.66
CA ALA A 48 -15.93 16.57 15.02
C ALA A 48 -14.58 16.56 14.28
N SER A 49 -14.29 17.62 13.51
CA SER A 49 -13.01 17.75 12.79
C SER A 49 -11.80 17.77 13.74
N ILE A 50 -11.90 18.48 14.88
CA ILE A 50 -10.84 18.51 15.90
C ILE A 50 -10.66 17.12 16.52
N ILE A 51 -11.74 16.42 16.86
CA ILE A 51 -11.67 15.06 17.42
C ILE A 51 -10.92 14.13 16.45
N PHE A 52 -11.31 14.11 15.16
CA PHE A 52 -10.61 13.30 14.16
C PHE A 52 -9.14 13.73 13.97
N ALA A 53 -8.84 15.03 14.05
CA ALA A 53 -7.47 15.51 13.94
C ALA A 53 -6.58 15.01 15.08
N VAL A 54 -7.10 15.07 16.31
CA VAL A 54 -6.39 14.63 17.51
C VAL A 54 -6.21 13.12 17.50
N VAL A 55 -7.28 12.36 17.20
CA VAL A 55 -7.22 10.90 17.11
C VAL A 55 -6.26 10.44 16.02
N GLY A 56 -6.28 11.12 14.86
CA GLY A 56 -5.32 10.89 13.78
C GLY A 56 -3.87 11.07 14.25
N ASN A 57 -3.56 12.17 14.94
CA ASN A 57 -2.19 12.49 15.34
C ASN A 57 -1.56 11.49 16.32
N PHE A 58 -2.37 10.79 17.12
CA PHE A 58 -1.89 9.83 18.13
C PHE A 58 -1.87 8.38 17.65
N ASN A 59 -2.28 8.08 16.42
CA ASN A 59 -2.47 6.71 15.97
C ASN A 59 -1.55 6.38 14.79
N ASP A 60 -0.97 5.18 14.81
CA ASP A 60 -0.15 4.66 13.72
C ASP A 60 -0.97 4.27 12.47
N THR A 61 -2.28 4.51 12.43
CA THR A 61 -3.15 4.26 11.26
C THR A 61 -3.94 5.51 10.84
N VAL A 62 -3.25 6.65 10.78
CA VAL A 62 -3.83 7.97 10.48
C VAL A 62 -4.76 7.98 9.26
N ILE A 63 -4.35 7.34 8.16
CA ILE A 63 -5.15 7.30 6.92
C ILE A 63 -6.48 6.57 7.12
N ILE A 64 -6.52 5.49 7.92
CA ILE A 64 -7.76 4.77 8.23
C ILE A 64 -8.71 5.67 9.01
N ILE A 65 -8.21 6.42 9.98
CA ILE A 65 -9.02 7.38 10.75
C ILE A 65 -9.55 8.51 9.83
N PHE A 66 -8.73 8.97 8.90
CA PHE A 66 -9.13 10.03 7.97
C PHE A 66 -10.10 9.55 6.87
N ASN A 67 -10.09 8.26 6.53
CA ASN A 67 -11.12 7.63 5.72
C ASN A 67 -12.50 7.72 6.40
N TRP A 68 -12.57 7.49 7.71
CA TRP A 68 -13.80 7.69 8.49
C TRP A 68 -14.19 9.17 8.59
N TYR A 69 -13.21 10.06 8.78
CA TYR A 69 -13.45 11.50 8.75
C TYR A 69 -14.07 11.95 7.43
N PHE A 70 -13.57 11.46 6.28
CA PHE A 70 -14.12 11.81 4.98
C PHE A 70 -15.61 11.48 4.89
N LEU A 71 -16.01 10.27 5.29
CA LEU A 71 -17.42 9.86 5.29
C LEU A 71 -18.27 10.77 6.19
N ALA A 72 -17.81 11.01 7.42
CA ALA A 72 -18.50 11.89 8.37
C ALA A 72 -18.62 13.33 7.83
N ASN A 73 -17.55 13.83 7.21
CA ASN A 73 -17.50 15.16 6.62
C ASN A 73 -18.51 15.27 5.45
N VAL A 74 -18.51 14.33 4.50
CA VAL A 74 -19.48 14.30 3.39
C VAL A 74 -20.91 14.36 3.91
N VAL A 75 -21.25 13.58 4.93
CA VAL A 75 -22.59 13.56 5.54
C VAL A 75 -22.94 14.91 6.18
N LEU A 76 -22.04 15.49 6.97
CA LEU A 76 -22.29 16.77 7.62
C LEU A 76 -22.40 17.91 6.61
N MET A 77 -21.56 17.91 5.56
CA MET A 77 -21.62 18.88 4.47
C MET A 77 -22.90 18.75 3.67
N PHE A 78 -23.38 17.53 3.43
CA PHE A 78 -24.67 17.27 2.79
C PHE A 78 -25.83 17.89 3.60
N ILE A 79 -25.83 17.69 4.93
CA ILE A 79 -26.83 18.25 5.84
C ILE A 79 -26.78 19.79 5.85
N LEU A 80 -25.58 20.37 5.97
CA LEU A 80 -25.38 21.83 5.98
C LEU A 80 -25.85 22.48 4.68
N ASN A 81 -25.47 21.93 3.52
CA ASN A 81 -25.90 22.41 2.20
C ASN A 81 -27.44 22.39 2.07
N THR A 82 -28.04 21.24 2.38
CA THR A 82 -29.51 21.07 2.35
C THR A 82 -30.21 22.10 3.23
N ARG A 83 -29.71 22.29 4.46
CA ARG A 83 -30.30 23.20 5.45
C ARG A 83 -30.28 24.65 4.95
N LEU A 84 -29.16 25.12 4.41
CA LEU A 84 -29.04 26.49 3.93
C LEU A 84 -29.93 26.77 2.72
N ILE A 85 -30.04 25.81 1.80
CA ILE A 85 -30.88 25.94 0.61
C ILE A 85 -32.36 25.95 1.01
N THR A 86 -32.77 25.05 1.90
CA THR A 86 -34.15 25.06 2.44
C THR A 86 -34.44 26.35 3.20
N TYR A 87 -33.48 26.87 3.98
CA TYR A 87 -33.63 28.13 4.69
C TYR A 87 -33.94 29.29 3.74
N PHE A 88 -33.24 29.41 2.61
CA PHE A 88 -33.50 30.47 1.65
C PHE A 88 -34.74 30.23 0.78
N PHE A 89 -34.90 29.04 0.20
CA PHE A 89 -35.97 28.79 -0.78
C PHE A 89 -37.32 28.44 -0.17
N HIS A 90 -37.35 27.98 1.08
CA HIS A 90 -38.59 27.67 1.78
C HIS A 90 -38.90 28.72 2.85
N ASN A 91 -38.05 28.84 3.87
CA ASN A 91 -38.38 29.68 5.03
C ASN A 91 -38.39 31.17 4.67
N LYS A 92 -37.39 31.67 3.94
CA LYS A 92 -37.33 33.10 3.57
C LYS A 92 -38.24 33.51 2.42
N PHE A 93 -38.73 32.56 1.64
CA PHE A 93 -39.88 32.79 0.77
C PHE A 93 -41.18 32.90 1.57
N ALA A 94 -41.40 32.01 2.56
CA ALA A 94 -42.58 32.05 3.42
C ALA A 94 -42.64 33.34 4.26
N ASP A 95 -41.51 33.81 4.80
CA ASP A 95 -41.39 35.04 5.58
C ASP A 95 -41.51 36.34 4.74
N GLN A 96 -41.88 36.26 3.45
CA GLN A 96 -41.95 37.37 2.48
C GLN A 96 -40.66 38.18 2.28
N THR A 97 -39.57 37.83 2.97
CA THR A 97 -38.28 38.54 2.90
C THR A 97 -37.74 38.55 1.47
N MET A 98 -37.84 37.41 0.78
CA MET A 98 -37.46 37.31 -0.64
C MET A 98 -38.37 38.13 -1.55
N THR A 99 -39.66 38.18 -1.25
CA THR A 99 -40.64 38.97 -2.01
C THR A 99 -40.33 40.46 -1.95
N ILE A 100 -39.96 40.97 -0.77
CA ILE A 100 -39.56 42.38 -0.56
C ILE A 100 -38.28 42.70 -1.37
N ILE A 101 -37.28 41.83 -1.34
CA ILE A 101 -36.02 42.03 -2.08
C ILE A 101 -36.26 42.03 -3.61
N ILE A 102 -37.14 41.17 -4.09
CA ILE A 102 -37.49 41.08 -5.51
C ILE A 102 -38.30 42.30 -5.98
N GLN A 103 -39.10 42.90 -5.10
CA GLN A 103 -39.83 44.14 -5.39
C GLN A 103 -38.91 45.37 -5.53
N GLN A 104 -37.66 45.34 -5.03
CA GLN A 104 -36.73 46.48 -5.06
C GLN A 104 -36.02 46.72 -6.42
N LYS A 105 -36.66 46.40 -7.56
CA LYS A 105 -36.09 46.54 -8.93
C LYS A 105 -34.76 45.79 -9.17
N THR A 106 -34.46 44.77 -8.38
CA THR A 106 -33.31 43.87 -8.60
C THR A 106 -33.71 42.74 -9.55
N ALA A 107 -32.87 42.40 -10.54
CA ALA A 107 -33.13 41.26 -11.40
C ALA A 107 -33.09 39.94 -10.60
N ARG A 108 -34.09 39.07 -10.80
CA ARG A 108 -34.23 37.78 -10.09
C ARG A 108 -32.97 36.90 -10.22
N PHE A 109 -32.31 36.96 -11.38
CA PHE A 109 -31.03 36.28 -11.62
C PHE A 109 -29.93 36.69 -10.63
N PHE A 110 -29.78 37.99 -10.35
CA PHE A 110 -28.77 38.46 -9.39
C PHE A 110 -29.08 38.00 -7.97
N VAL A 111 -30.36 37.96 -7.59
CA VAL A 111 -30.78 37.43 -6.28
C VAL A 111 -30.39 35.95 -6.14
N LEU A 112 -30.72 35.13 -7.13
CA LEU A 112 -30.41 33.70 -7.12
C LEU A 112 -28.90 33.44 -7.03
N ILE A 113 -28.10 34.12 -7.86
CA ILE A 113 -26.64 33.97 -7.84
C ILE A 113 -26.05 34.49 -6.52
N SER A 114 -26.57 35.59 -5.97
CA SER A 114 -26.11 36.07 -4.66
C SER A 114 -26.36 35.03 -3.57
N ILE A 115 -27.53 34.37 -3.55
CA ILE A 115 -27.81 33.29 -2.58
C ILE A 115 -26.84 32.14 -2.79
N TRP A 116 -26.71 31.65 -4.04
CA TRP A 116 -25.83 30.53 -4.38
C TRP A 116 -24.39 30.81 -3.94
N LEU A 117 -23.87 32.00 -4.27
CA LEU A 117 -22.51 32.40 -3.95
C LEU A 117 -22.31 32.63 -2.44
N SER A 118 -23.30 33.18 -1.74
CA SER A 118 -23.25 33.33 -0.28
C SER A 118 -23.14 31.98 0.43
N ILE A 119 -23.94 30.99 0.02
CA ILE A 119 -23.88 29.63 0.57
C ILE A 119 -22.51 29.01 0.27
N PHE A 120 -22.06 29.11 -0.98
CA PHE A 120 -20.75 28.58 -1.41
C PHE A 120 -19.60 29.17 -0.58
N ILE A 121 -19.53 30.50 -0.45
CA ILE A 121 -18.45 31.18 0.29
C ILE A 121 -18.43 30.74 1.76
N VAL A 122 -19.59 30.72 2.42
CA VAL A 122 -19.66 30.36 3.85
C VAL A 122 -19.23 28.90 4.07
N LEU A 123 -19.71 27.97 3.25
CA LEU A 123 -19.36 26.56 3.38
C LEU A 123 -17.91 26.27 2.96
N ALA A 124 -17.40 26.92 1.92
CA ALA A 124 -16.00 26.80 1.53
C ALA A 124 -15.05 27.37 2.60
N ALA A 125 -15.42 28.48 3.24
CA ALA A 125 -14.67 29.03 4.36
C ALA A 125 -14.67 28.10 5.57
N LEU A 126 -15.82 27.49 5.91
CA LEU A 126 -15.91 26.50 6.98
C LEU A 126 -15.04 25.27 6.68
N GLN A 127 -15.11 24.72 5.47
CA GLN A 127 -14.31 23.57 5.07
C GLN A 127 -12.80 23.88 5.05
N SER A 128 -12.43 25.08 4.60
CA SER A 128 -11.03 25.53 4.63
C SER A 128 -10.52 25.68 6.07
N LEU A 129 -11.35 26.20 6.97
CA LEU A 129 -11.03 26.32 8.39
C LEU A 129 -10.81 24.95 9.03
N THR A 130 -11.75 24.01 8.85
CA THR A 130 -11.62 22.68 9.47
C THR A 130 -10.45 21.88 8.88
N SER A 131 -10.28 21.85 7.56
CA SER A 131 -9.12 21.20 6.94
C SER A 131 -7.81 21.85 7.37
N GLY A 132 -7.75 23.19 7.47
CA GLY A 132 -6.58 23.91 7.97
C GLY A 132 -6.22 23.53 9.41
N LEU A 133 -7.21 23.41 10.30
CA LEU A 133 -7.00 22.92 11.67
C LEU A 133 -6.48 21.48 11.70
N MET A 134 -7.06 20.58 10.90
CA MET A 134 -6.61 19.18 10.84
C MET A 134 -5.17 19.07 10.33
N ILE A 135 -4.82 19.83 9.29
CA ILE A 135 -3.47 19.89 8.71
C ILE A 135 -2.49 20.43 9.75
N ALA A 136 -2.84 21.50 10.46
CA ALA A 136 -1.98 22.09 11.49
C ALA A 136 -1.67 21.10 12.62
N ILE A 137 -2.65 20.27 13.02
CA ILE A 137 -2.45 19.24 14.05
C ILE A 137 -1.59 18.08 13.54
N ASN A 138 -1.73 17.69 12.26
CA ASN A 138 -1.07 16.51 11.67
C ASN A 138 0.12 16.87 10.77
N PHE A 139 0.70 18.07 10.93
CA PHE A 139 1.69 18.62 9.99
C PHE A 139 2.96 17.76 9.83
N ALA A 140 3.31 16.98 10.86
CA ALA A 140 4.47 16.10 10.85
C ALA A 140 4.29 14.85 9.96
N ASN A 141 3.05 14.44 9.69
CA ASN A 141 2.76 13.29 8.84
C ASN A 141 2.43 13.75 7.41
N TYR A 142 3.40 13.63 6.50
CA TYR A 142 3.25 14.06 5.10
C TYR A 142 2.09 13.38 4.36
N ALA A 143 1.87 12.08 4.57
CA ALA A 143 0.77 11.35 3.94
C ALA A 143 -0.59 11.86 4.43
N ALA A 144 -0.71 12.13 5.73
CA ALA A 144 -1.89 12.72 6.35
C ALA A 144 -2.18 14.12 5.78
N VAL A 145 -1.15 14.96 5.65
CA VAL A 145 -1.28 16.31 5.05
C VAL A 145 -1.74 16.22 3.60
N LYS A 146 -1.12 15.35 2.78
CA LYS A 146 -1.53 15.13 1.39
C LYS A 146 -2.99 14.71 1.30
N TYR A 147 -3.40 13.72 2.10
CA TYR A 147 -4.79 13.25 2.17
C TYR A 147 -5.76 14.40 2.48
N LEU A 148 -5.47 15.21 3.49
CA LEU A 148 -6.32 16.32 3.92
C LEU A 148 -6.41 17.45 2.88
N ILE A 149 -5.33 17.74 2.15
CA ILE A 149 -5.34 18.70 1.05
C ILE A 149 -6.21 18.20 -0.10
N VAL A 150 -6.08 16.92 -0.49
CA VAL A 150 -6.94 16.32 -1.52
C VAL A 150 -8.40 16.39 -1.07
N ASN A 151 -8.69 16.04 0.18
CA ASN A 151 -10.05 16.15 0.74
C ASN A 151 -10.58 17.58 0.68
N LEU A 152 -9.79 18.59 1.08
CA LEU A 152 -10.19 20.00 1.01
C LEU A 152 -10.62 20.41 -0.41
N VAL A 153 -9.78 20.13 -1.41
CA VAL A 153 -10.10 20.46 -2.81
C VAL A 153 -11.36 19.73 -3.26
N PHE A 154 -11.46 18.44 -2.94
CA PHE A 154 -12.58 17.61 -3.36
C PHE A 154 -13.91 18.06 -2.74
N GLN A 155 -13.90 18.41 -1.45
CA GLN A 155 -15.09 18.93 -0.77
C GLN A 155 -15.49 20.31 -1.28
N ILE A 156 -14.55 21.23 -1.53
CA ILE A 156 -14.87 22.56 -2.10
C ILE A 156 -15.55 22.42 -3.46
N VAL A 157 -15.03 21.56 -4.34
CA VAL A 157 -15.67 21.28 -5.62
C VAL A 157 -17.06 20.70 -5.39
N SER A 158 -17.17 19.68 -4.54
CA SER A 158 -18.45 19.00 -4.25
C SER A 158 -19.53 19.95 -3.70
N ILE A 159 -19.17 20.96 -2.90
CA ILE A 159 -20.10 21.99 -2.41
C ILE A 159 -20.80 22.69 -3.59
N ALA A 160 -20.06 23.09 -4.63
CA ALA A 160 -20.64 23.78 -5.78
C ALA A 160 -21.71 22.91 -6.49
N PHE A 161 -21.40 21.63 -6.71
CA PHE A 161 -22.32 20.66 -7.33
C PHE A 161 -23.55 20.42 -6.44
N LEU A 162 -23.36 20.20 -5.14
CA LEU A 162 -24.46 19.98 -4.20
C LEU A 162 -25.39 21.19 -4.11
N ILE A 163 -24.87 22.43 -4.14
CA ILE A 163 -25.72 23.62 -4.10
C ILE A 163 -26.59 23.71 -5.35
N ALA A 164 -26.04 23.41 -6.53
CA ALA A 164 -26.80 23.37 -7.77
C ALA A 164 -27.92 22.33 -7.72
N PHE A 165 -27.58 21.10 -7.36
CA PHE A 165 -28.53 19.99 -7.25
C PHE A 165 -29.66 20.30 -6.27
N PHE A 166 -29.33 20.71 -5.05
CA PHE A 166 -30.34 21.02 -4.03
C PHE A 166 -31.19 22.22 -4.37
N SER A 167 -30.63 23.26 -5.01
CA SER A 167 -31.40 24.41 -5.47
C SER A 167 -32.41 23.99 -6.54
N PHE A 168 -31.99 23.15 -7.48
CA PHE A 168 -32.85 22.59 -8.52
C PHE A 168 -34.02 21.79 -7.93
N ILE A 169 -33.76 20.80 -7.09
CA ILE A 169 -34.83 19.97 -6.51
C ILE A 169 -35.75 20.78 -5.59
N THR A 170 -35.20 21.73 -4.83
CA THR A 170 -35.99 22.55 -3.88
C THR A 170 -36.94 23.50 -4.59
N LEU A 171 -36.56 23.98 -5.77
CA LEU A 171 -37.41 24.85 -6.57
C LEU A 171 -38.50 24.09 -7.33
N LEU A 172 -38.27 22.82 -7.65
CA LEU A 172 -39.21 22.00 -8.42
C LEU A 172 -40.19 21.19 -7.57
N LEU A 173 -39.75 20.66 -6.44
CA LEU A 173 -40.48 19.66 -5.67
C LEU A 173 -41.04 20.22 -4.37
N LYS A 174 -41.99 19.50 -3.78
CA LYS A 174 -42.50 19.80 -2.43
C LYS A 174 -41.52 19.30 -1.38
N GLN A 175 -41.49 19.96 -0.21
CA GLN A 175 -40.60 19.64 0.91
C GLN A 175 -40.62 18.15 1.30
N GLN A 176 -41.79 17.51 1.34
CA GLN A 176 -41.92 16.09 1.69
C GLN A 176 -41.17 15.18 0.69
N ILE A 177 -41.28 15.47 -0.62
CA ILE A 177 -40.61 14.70 -1.67
C ILE A 177 -39.10 14.91 -1.59
N ILE A 178 -38.66 16.15 -1.36
CA ILE A 178 -37.25 16.50 -1.19
C ILE A 178 -36.65 15.70 -0.03
N SER A 179 -37.32 15.67 1.14
CA SER A 179 -36.85 14.89 2.29
C SER A 179 -36.70 13.40 1.96
N ILE A 180 -37.64 12.79 1.23
CA ILE A 180 -37.55 11.39 0.81
C ILE A 180 -36.33 11.16 -0.09
N ILE A 181 -36.11 12.02 -1.10
CA ILE A 181 -34.98 11.91 -2.02
C ILE A 181 -33.64 12.04 -1.26
N LEU A 182 -33.55 13.01 -0.35
CA LEU A 182 -32.33 13.25 0.43
C LEU A 182 -32.01 12.08 1.36
N SER A 183 -33.01 11.48 2.00
CA SER A 183 -32.83 10.27 2.82
C SER A 183 -32.31 9.10 1.97
N PHE A 184 -32.82 8.92 0.75
CA PHE A 184 -32.33 7.87 -0.16
C PHE A 184 -30.88 8.11 -0.60
N ILE A 185 -30.51 9.36 -0.94
CA ILE A 185 -29.13 9.70 -1.31
C ILE A 185 -28.19 9.44 -0.13
N LEU A 186 -28.56 9.88 1.08
CA LEU A 186 -27.74 9.64 2.27
C LEU A 186 -27.54 8.15 2.54
N LEU A 187 -28.59 7.34 2.40
CA LEU A 187 -28.50 5.88 2.50
C LEU A 187 -27.60 5.29 1.41
N SER A 188 -27.66 5.81 0.18
CA SER A 188 -26.87 5.33 -0.95
C SER A 188 -25.36 5.51 -0.76
N ILE A 189 -24.93 6.51 0.03
CA ILE A 189 -23.50 6.70 0.37
C ILE A 189 -22.95 5.45 1.07
N PHE A 190 -23.70 4.89 2.02
CA PHE A 190 -23.31 3.68 2.74
C PHE A 190 -23.54 2.39 1.93
N LEU A 191 -24.63 2.33 1.16
CA LEU A 191 -24.93 1.16 0.32
C LEU A 191 -24.01 1.04 -0.90
N SER A 192 -23.32 2.12 -1.28
CA SER A 192 -22.45 2.13 -2.47
C SER A 192 -21.34 1.08 -2.42
N SER A 193 -20.90 0.67 -1.22
CA SER A 193 -19.86 -0.34 -1.04
C SER A 193 -20.32 -1.79 -1.22
N LEU A 194 -21.63 -2.08 -1.15
CA LEU A 194 -22.13 -3.45 -1.27
C LEU A 194 -21.81 -4.09 -2.63
N PRO A 195 -22.04 -3.41 -3.79
CA PRO A 195 -21.59 -3.91 -5.08
C PRO A 195 -20.10 -4.27 -5.12
N GLN A 196 -19.26 -3.45 -4.48
CA GLN A 196 -17.82 -3.66 -4.41
C GLN A 196 -17.43 -4.90 -3.58
N GLN A 197 -18.13 -5.13 -2.46
CA GLN A 197 -17.92 -6.31 -1.62
C GLN A 197 -18.36 -7.59 -2.34
N LEU A 198 -19.50 -7.55 -3.03
CA LEU A 198 -19.98 -8.66 -3.86
C LEU A 198 -19.00 -8.96 -5.01
N PHE A 199 -18.46 -7.92 -5.66
CA PHE A 199 -17.43 -8.06 -6.69
C PHE A 199 -16.19 -8.76 -6.12
N ASN A 200 -15.65 -8.29 -5.00
CA ASN A 200 -14.45 -8.88 -4.39
C ASN A 200 -14.68 -10.36 -4.03
N SER A 201 -15.83 -10.70 -3.43
CA SER A 201 -16.21 -12.09 -3.12
C SER A 201 -16.29 -12.97 -4.37
N LYS A 202 -16.80 -12.44 -5.49
CA LYS A 202 -16.82 -13.15 -6.77
C LYS A 202 -15.44 -13.32 -7.38
N MET A 203 -14.55 -12.34 -7.25
CA MET A 203 -13.16 -12.48 -7.76
C MET A 203 -12.35 -13.53 -7.02
N GLU A 204 -12.63 -13.75 -5.73
CA GLU A 204 -11.99 -14.82 -4.94
C GLU A 204 -12.42 -16.25 -5.34
N SER A 205 -13.58 -16.38 -6.00
CA SER A 205 -14.14 -17.66 -6.43
C SER A 205 -14.04 -17.91 -7.93
N THR A 206 -13.85 -16.86 -8.74
CA THR A 206 -13.75 -16.97 -10.21
C THR A 206 -12.35 -17.45 -10.59
N ILE A 207 -12.28 -18.57 -11.33
CA ILE A 207 -11.02 -19.15 -11.80
C ILE A 207 -10.84 -18.81 -13.29
N ILE A 208 -9.70 -18.23 -13.63
CA ILE A 208 -9.28 -17.95 -15.00
C ILE A 208 -8.28 -19.03 -15.42
N THR A 209 -8.57 -19.68 -16.55
CA THR A 209 -7.70 -20.69 -17.15
C THR A 209 -6.73 -20.01 -18.12
N LEU A 210 -5.43 -20.24 -17.94
CA LEU A 210 -4.38 -19.71 -18.79
C LEU A 210 -3.62 -20.87 -19.44
N LYS A 211 -3.39 -20.76 -20.74
CA LYS A 211 -2.63 -21.74 -21.52
C LYS A 211 -1.20 -21.25 -21.71
N LYS A 212 -0.24 -21.98 -21.13
CA LYS A 212 1.20 -21.76 -21.30
C LYS A 212 1.66 -22.21 -22.68
N GLU A 213 2.63 -21.52 -23.26
CA GLU A 213 3.26 -21.97 -24.51
C GLU A 213 3.98 -23.31 -24.27
N GLY A 214 3.59 -24.35 -25.01
CA GLY A 214 4.20 -25.68 -24.92
C GLY A 214 3.95 -26.45 -23.62
N GLY A 215 3.08 -25.97 -22.73
CA GLY A 215 2.82 -26.57 -21.41
C GLY A 215 1.35 -26.86 -21.13
N ASN A 216 1.09 -27.41 -19.94
CA ASN A 216 -0.26 -27.63 -19.43
C ASN A 216 -0.94 -26.31 -19.05
N ASP A 217 -2.27 -26.30 -19.12
CA ASP A 217 -3.09 -25.20 -18.63
C ASP A 217 -2.84 -24.97 -17.13
N VAL A 218 -2.69 -23.70 -16.76
CA VAL A 218 -2.62 -23.26 -15.37
C VAL A 218 -3.88 -22.49 -15.00
N ARG A 219 -4.30 -22.60 -13.75
CA ARG A 219 -5.53 -22.00 -13.25
C ARG A 219 -5.19 -21.02 -12.14
N TYR A 220 -5.63 -19.79 -12.30
CA TYR A 220 -5.46 -18.74 -11.31
C TYR A 220 -6.83 -18.23 -10.86
N LYS A 221 -6.97 -17.86 -9.59
CA LYS A 221 -8.11 -17.04 -9.18
C LYS A 221 -7.99 -15.66 -9.82
N ALA A 222 -9.11 -15.06 -10.19
CA ALA A 222 -9.11 -13.69 -10.71
C ALA A 222 -8.49 -12.72 -9.69
N SER A 223 -8.74 -12.92 -8.38
CA SER A 223 -8.09 -12.17 -7.30
C SER A 223 -6.57 -12.25 -7.39
N ASP A 224 -5.98 -13.44 -7.49
CA ASP A 224 -4.52 -13.61 -7.52
C ASP A 224 -3.88 -12.91 -8.73
N ILE A 225 -4.55 -12.94 -9.88
CA ILE A 225 -4.12 -12.14 -11.04
C ILE A 225 -4.12 -10.65 -10.70
N TYR A 226 -5.21 -10.12 -10.13
CA TYR A 226 -5.27 -8.70 -9.72
C TYR A 226 -4.12 -8.32 -8.80
N HIS A 227 -3.80 -9.17 -7.84
CA HIS A 227 -2.76 -8.87 -6.88
C HIS A 227 -1.37 -8.91 -7.48
N ALA A 228 -1.05 -9.87 -8.35
CA ALA A 228 0.23 -9.91 -9.04
C ALA A 228 0.47 -8.63 -9.86
N PHE A 229 -0.55 -8.16 -10.58
CA PHE A 229 -0.47 -6.91 -11.34
C PHE A 229 -0.40 -5.68 -10.44
N THR A 230 -1.21 -5.62 -9.39
CA THR A 230 -1.23 -4.49 -8.44
C THR A 230 0.10 -4.37 -7.70
N PHE A 231 0.70 -5.49 -7.31
CA PHE A 231 2.04 -5.52 -6.71
C PHE A 231 3.09 -5.00 -7.68
N ASN A 232 3.14 -5.52 -8.91
CA ASN A 232 4.11 -5.07 -9.89
C ASN A 232 3.95 -3.58 -10.25
N GLU A 233 2.72 -3.08 -10.35
CA GLU A 233 2.45 -1.64 -10.56
C GLU A 233 2.95 -0.81 -9.36
N HIS A 234 2.54 -1.17 -8.14
CA HIS A 234 2.93 -0.41 -6.95
C HIS A 234 4.43 -0.45 -6.68
N VAL A 235 5.10 -1.57 -6.90
CA VAL A 235 6.56 -1.66 -6.76
C VAL A 235 7.26 -0.76 -7.79
N LYS A 236 6.82 -0.76 -9.05
CA LYS A 236 7.40 0.10 -10.10
C LYS A 236 7.23 1.59 -9.83
N ASP A 237 6.09 1.97 -9.25
CA ASP A 237 5.78 3.34 -8.85
C ASP A 237 6.47 3.78 -7.55
N GLY A 238 7.18 2.88 -6.85
CA GLY A 238 7.78 3.16 -5.53
C GLY A 238 6.75 3.25 -4.40
N HIS A 239 5.55 2.68 -4.59
CA HIS A 239 4.45 2.62 -3.64
C HIS A 239 4.55 1.43 -2.66
N ILE A 240 5.73 1.26 -2.07
CA ILE A 240 6.06 0.21 -1.10
C ILE A 240 7.20 0.71 -0.19
N LYS A 241 7.38 0.11 0.99
CA LYS A 241 8.57 0.35 1.80
C LYS A 241 9.84 -0.08 1.04
N PHE A 242 10.95 0.64 1.23
CA PHE A 242 12.23 0.42 0.51
C PHE A 242 12.04 0.46 -1.02
N PRO A 243 11.59 1.60 -1.58
CA PRO A 243 11.06 1.67 -2.94
C PRO A 243 12.09 1.35 -4.03
N HIS A 244 13.34 1.77 -3.88
CA HIS A 244 14.39 1.55 -4.86
C HIS A 244 14.87 0.09 -4.85
N LEU A 245 15.08 -0.48 -3.67
CA LEU A 245 15.46 -1.89 -3.52
C LEU A 245 14.36 -2.84 -4.00
N SER A 246 13.11 -2.55 -3.62
CA SER A 246 11.96 -3.35 -4.04
C SER A 246 11.80 -3.33 -5.56
N LYS A 247 11.94 -2.15 -6.17
CA LYS A 247 11.90 -1.99 -7.62
C LYS A 247 13.04 -2.72 -8.31
N TYR A 248 14.26 -2.59 -7.80
CA TYR A 248 15.44 -3.26 -8.33
C TYR A 248 15.26 -4.78 -8.41
N ILE A 249 14.82 -5.41 -7.33
CA ILE A 249 14.58 -6.87 -7.29
C ILE A 249 13.42 -7.27 -8.20
N ASN A 250 12.29 -6.55 -8.13
CA ASN A 250 11.11 -6.84 -8.95
C ASN A 250 11.41 -6.74 -10.44
N ASP A 251 12.02 -5.64 -10.88
CA ASP A 251 12.34 -5.43 -12.29
C ASP A 251 13.36 -6.45 -12.78
N PHE A 252 14.34 -6.84 -11.95
CA PHE A 252 15.28 -7.90 -12.27
C PHE A 252 14.57 -9.26 -12.49
N TYR A 253 13.69 -9.68 -11.57
CA TYR A 253 12.98 -10.96 -11.69
C TYR A 253 12.01 -10.99 -12.87
N VAL A 254 11.26 -9.90 -13.08
CA VAL A 254 10.30 -9.79 -14.19
C VAL A 254 11.03 -9.79 -15.53
N THR A 255 12.15 -9.06 -15.65
CA THR A 255 12.93 -8.98 -16.89
C THR A 255 13.56 -10.33 -17.26
N ASN A 256 14.12 -11.04 -16.28
CA ASN A 256 14.71 -12.36 -16.49
C ASN A 256 13.67 -13.50 -16.54
N LYS A 257 12.39 -13.18 -16.35
CA LYS A 257 11.26 -14.14 -16.42
C LYS A 257 11.41 -15.34 -15.49
N PHE A 258 11.89 -15.12 -14.26
CA PHE A 258 12.03 -16.21 -13.30
C PHE A 258 10.67 -16.71 -12.82
N ILE A 259 10.57 -18.03 -12.67
CA ILE A 259 9.39 -18.71 -12.13
C ILE A 259 9.77 -19.53 -10.89
N LYS A 260 8.87 -19.59 -9.90
CA LYS A 260 9.09 -20.14 -8.57
C LYS A 260 9.82 -21.49 -8.55
N ASN A 261 9.42 -22.40 -9.44
CA ASN A 261 9.95 -23.77 -9.47
C ASN A 261 11.38 -23.86 -10.02
N GLU A 262 11.90 -22.79 -10.61
CA GLU A 262 13.21 -22.75 -11.26
C GLU A 262 14.21 -21.86 -10.49
N PHE A 263 13.79 -21.21 -9.40
CA PHE A 263 14.70 -20.41 -8.55
C PHE A 263 15.86 -21.22 -7.97
N GLU A 264 15.73 -22.54 -8.04
CA GLU A 264 16.68 -23.55 -7.61
C GLU A 264 17.69 -23.98 -8.70
N ASN A 265 17.48 -23.57 -9.96
CA ASN A 265 18.29 -24.02 -11.08
C ASN A 265 19.56 -23.17 -11.22
N SER A 266 20.66 -23.78 -11.69
CA SER A 266 21.92 -23.09 -12.00
C SER A 266 21.73 -21.83 -12.85
N ASP A 267 20.83 -21.93 -13.83
CA ASP A 267 20.57 -20.89 -14.82
C ASP A 267 19.88 -19.65 -14.22
N VAL A 268 19.31 -19.78 -13.02
CA VAL A 268 18.70 -18.67 -12.25
C VAL A 268 19.64 -18.19 -11.14
N ILE A 269 20.43 -19.08 -10.55
CA ILE A 269 21.42 -18.76 -9.50
C ILE A 269 22.45 -17.74 -9.99
N GLU A 270 23.09 -18.01 -11.13
CA GLU A 270 24.22 -17.20 -11.60
C GLU A 270 23.81 -15.74 -11.92
N PRO A 271 22.69 -15.47 -12.62
CA PRO A 271 22.20 -14.10 -12.78
C PRO A 271 21.88 -13.41 -11.45
N ARG A 272 21.30 -14.12 -10.47
CA ARG A 272 20.99 -13.55 -9.15
C ARG A 272 22.25 -13.22 -8.36
N PHE A 273 23.27 -14.07 -8.44
CA PHE A 273 24.58 -13.78 -7.86
C PHE A 273 25.17 -12.52 -8.48
N LYS A 274 25.11 -12.42 -9.81
CA LYS A 274 25.56 -11.25 -10.53
C LYS A 274 24.80 -9.98 -10.11
N MET A 275 23.48 -10.04 -9.96
CA MET A 275 22.67 -8.91 -9.48
C MET A 275 23.23 -8.33 -8.17
N TRP A 276 23.47 -9.18 -7.17
CA TRP A 276 24.04 -8.72 -5.90
C TRP A 276 25.51 -8.28 -6.03
N ASN A 277 26.31 -8.97 -6.84
CA ASN A 277 27.70 -8.59 -7.08
C ASN A 277 27.82 -7.23 -7.77
N ASP A 278 26.90 -6.89 -8.69
CA ASP A 278 26.89 -5.63 -9.42
C ASP A 278 26.63 -4.43 -8.48
N LEU A 279 26.01 -4.65 -7.31
CA LEU A 279 25.91 -3.64 -6.23
C LEU A 279 27.20 -3.49 -5.40
N GLY A 280 28.21 -4.33 -5.65
CA GLY A 280 29.49 -4.31 -4.96
C GLY A 280 29.45 -4.86 -3.53
N ILE A 281 28.39 -5.60 -3.16
CA ILE A 281 28.19 -6.14 -1.80
C ILE A 281 28.68 -7.58 -1.61
N ILE A 282 29.27 -8.17 -2.64
CA ILE A 282 29.88 -9.50 -2.57
C ILE A 282 31.40 -9.38 -2.57
N ASN A 283 32.04 -10.11 -1.67
CA ASN A 283 33.47 -10.38 -1.68
C ASN A 283 33.70 -11.59 -2.59
N LEU A 284 34.44 -11.37 -3.68
CA LEU A 284 34.80 -12.40 -4.66
C LEU A 284 36.05 -13.19 -4.26
N GLU A 285 36.77 -12.73 -3.24
CA GLU A 285 37.95 -13.41 -2.72
C GLU A 285 37.55 -14.51 -1.75
N ALA A 286 38.29 -15.62 -1.80
CA ALA A 286 38.08 -16.74 -0.91
C ALA A 286 38.32 -16.34 0.55
N GLN A 287 37.33 -16.58 1.40
CA GLN A 287 37.41 -16.26 2.83
C GLN A 287 37.40 -17.55 3.65
N PRO A 288 38.48 -17.85 4.41
CA PRO A 288 38.48 -18.97 5.32
C PRO A 288 37.51 -18.70 6.48
N MET A 289 36.81 -19.74 6.93
CA MET A 289 36.06 -19.65 8.17
C MET A 289 37.03 -19.78 9.34
N LEU A 290 37.01 -18.78 10.22
CA LEU A 290 37.87 -18.72 11.39
C LEU A 290 37.07 -19.13 12.64
N GLY A 291 37.64 -20.02 13.44
CA GLY A 291 37.12 -20.32 14.78
C GLY A 291 37.27 -19.13 15.72
N ASN A 292 36.72 -19.25 16.93
CA ASN A 292 36.80 -18.21 17.96
C ASN A 292 38.24 -17.86 18.38
N ASP A 293 39.18 -18.79 18.20
CA ASP A 293 40.61 -18.61 18.45
C ASP A 293 41.36 -17.99 17.26
N GLY A 294 40.66 -17.68 16.16
CA GLY A 294 41.23 -17.16 14.92
C GLY A 294 41.88 -18.24 14.05
N SER A 295 41.81 -19.51 14.43
CA SER A 295 42.34 -20.62 13.64
C SER A 295 41.42 -20.96 12.46
N ASN A 296 42.00 -21.40 11.34
CA ASN A 296 41.26 -21.90 10.17
C ASN A 296 41.02 -23.42 10.22
N ILE A 297 41.33 -24.05 11.36
CA ILE A 297 41.19 -25.49 11.58
C ILE A 297 40.43 -25.69 12.88
N ILE A 298 39.22 -26.23 12.78
CA ILE A 298 38.35 -26.44 13.94
C ILE A 298 38.28 -27.93 14.23
N PRO A 299 38.81 -28.39 15.38
CA PRO A 299 38.78 -29.81 15.73
C PRO A 299 37.39 -30.22 16.22
N LEU A 300 36.76 -31.16 15.53
CA LEU A 300 35.48 -31.76 15.88
C LEU A 300 35.66 -33.25 16.18
N LYS A 301 34.73 -33.82 16.96
CA LYS A 301 34.70 -35.26 17.25
C LYS A 301 33.46 -35.90 16.65
N ILE A 302 33.63 -37.03 15.97
CA ILE A 302 32.55 -37.78 15.31
C ILE A 302 31.76 -38.57 16.37
N LEU A 303 30.46 -38.32 16.44
CA LEU A 303 29.50 -39.06 17.28
C LEU A 303 28.97 -40.31 16.56
N THR A 304 28.60 -40.17 15.28
CA THR A 304 28.18 -41.29 14.43
C THR A 304 28.75 -41.11 13.04
N VAL A 305 29.11 -42.21 12.38
CA VAL A 305 29.49 -42.23 10.97
C VAL A 305 29.10 -43.58 10.37
N ASN A 306 28.63 -43.58 9.12
CA ASN A 306 28.41 -44.78 8.32
C ASN A 306 28.80 -44.57 6.86
N ASP A 307 28.83 -45.64 6.07
CA ASP A 307 29.26 -45.62 4.67
C ASP A 307 28.39 -44.72 3.77
N ARG A 308 27.12 -44.50 4.13
CA ARG A 308 26.19 -43.65 3.35
C ARG A 308 26.56 -42.17 3.42
N SER A 309 27.32 -41.75 4.44
CA SER A 309 27.83 -40.39 4.55
C SER A 309 28.83 -40.02 3.44
N GLY A 310 29.43 -41.02 2.78
CA GLY A 310 30.55 -40.80 1.87
C GLY A 310 31.84 -40.35 2.57
N ALA A 311 31.89 -40.37 3.91
CA ALA A 311 33.07 -40.18 4.74
C ALA A 311 33.75 -41.54 5.00
N VAL A 312 34.17 -42.20 3.92
CA VAL A 312 34.84 -43.51 3.99
C VAL A 312 36.19 -43.36 4.70
N GLY A 313 36.48 -44.25 5.66
CA GLY A 313 37.73 -44.24 6.43
C GLY A 313 37.70 -43.43 7.73
N PHE A 314 36.55 -42.81 8.04
CA PHE A 314 36.28 -42.20 9.34
C PHE A 314 35.53 -43.19 10.24
N GLU A 315 35.83 -43.17 11.53
CA GLU A 315 35.22 -44.01 12.56
C GLU A 315 34.57 -43.17 13.65
N ARG A 316 33.69 -43.80 14.44
CA ARG A 316 33.13 -43.17 15.63
C ARG A 316 34.25 -42.77 16.59
N ASP A 317 34.08 -41.62 17.24
CA ASP A 317 35.03 -41.01 18.18
C ASP A 317 36.33 -40.48 17.55
N ASP A 318 36.49 -40.55 16.23
CA ASP A 318 37.58 -39.87 15.54
C ASP A 318 37.52 -38.35 15.79
N VAL A 319 38.68 -37.78 16.11
CA VAL A 319 38.89 -36.33 16.09
C VAL A 319 39.31 -35.96 14.68
N VAL A 320 38.62 -34.97 14.12
CA VAL A 320 38.84 -34.47 12.77
C VAL A 320 39.03 -32.97 12.77
N ASN A 321 39.97 -32.52 11.96
CA ASN A 321 40.25 -31.12 11.71
C ASN A 321 39.42 -30.65 10.52
N VAL A 322 38.47 -29.76 10.78
CA VAL A 322 37.60 -29.18 9.75
C VAL A 322 38.19 -27.87 9.29
N LYS A 323 38.49 -27.78 8.00
CA LYS A 323 38.93 -26.57 7.32
C LYS A 323 37.87 -26.18 6.29
N LEU A 324 37.30 -25.00 6.44
CA LEU A 324 36.24 -24.50 5.56
C LEU A 324 36.65 -23.16 4.96
N THR A 325 36.48 -23.03 3.65
CA THR A 325 36.79 -21.81 2.90
C THR A 325 35.69 -21.57 1.89
N PHE A 326 35.09 -20.38 1.98
CA PHE A 326 34.04 -19.95 1.07
C PHE A 326 34.66 -19.18 -0.08
N LYS A 327 34.31 -19.56 -1.30
CA LYS A 327 34.77 -18.93 -2.54
C LYS A 327 34.30 -17.48 -2.66
N ASN A 328 33.12 -17.18 -2.11
CA ASN A 328 32.58 -15.84 -2.03
C ASN A 328 31.76 -15.70 -0.75
N THR A 329 31.64 -14.47 -0.27
CA THR A 329 30.78 -14.12 0.87
C THR A 329 30.16 -12.75 0.65
N PHE A 330 29.03 -12.49 1.29
CA PHE A 330 28.54 -11.12 1.38
C PHE A 330 29.46 -10.30 2.28
N LYS A 331 29.61 -9.03 1.93
CA LYS A 331 30.25 -8.02 2.79
C LYS A 331 29.45 -7.86 4.07
N SER A 332 30.14 -7.59 5.17
CA SER A 332 29.50 -7.18 6.42
C SER A 332 28.75 -5.87 6.24
N ILE A 333 27.79 -5.58 7.14
CA ILE A 333 27.04 -4.32 7.09
C ILE A 333 27.94 -3.08 7.16
N ALA A 334 29.09 -3.16 7.85
CA ALA A 334 30.06 -2.07 7.93
C ALA A 334 30.72 -1.83 6.56
N GLU A 335 31.18 -2.88 5.90
CA GLU A 335 31.74 -2.80 4.55
C GLU A 335 30.70 -2.33 3.52
N ILE A 336 29.44 -2.77 3.64
CA ILE A 336 28.35 -2.28 2.78
C ILE A 336 28.11 -0.78 2.98
N LYS A 337 28.21 -0.28 4.21
CA LYS A 337 28.15 1.16 4.49
C LYS A 337 29.30 1.93 3.83
N GLU A 338 30.48 1.35 3.68
CA GLU A 338 31.59 1.95 2.93
C GLU A 338 31.33 1.94 1.41
N VAL A 339 30.80 0.84 0.87
CA VAL A 339 30.38 0.75 -0.54
C VAL A 339 29.34 1.83 -0.84
N TYR A 340 28.35 1.99 0.05
CA TYR A 340 27.30 3.03 -0.06
C TYR A 340 27.86 4.45 -0.16
N GLN A 341 28.95 4.78 0.57
CA GLN A 341 29.53 6.12 0.50
C GLN A 341 30.17 6.43 -0.85
N ASN A 342 30.72 5.40 -1.51
CA ASN A 342 31.47 5.53 -2.76
C ASN A 342 30.64 5.18 -4.01
N ALA A 343 29.40 4.73 -3.84
CA ALA A 343 28.54 4.29 -4.93
C ALA A 343 27.96 5.47 -5.75
N PRO A 344 27.68 5.26 -7.05
CA PRO A 344 26.90 6.20 -7.87
C PRO A 344 25.50 6.44 -7.31
N ASP A 345 24.87 7.57 -7.65
CA ASP A 345 23.58 8.00 -7.07
C ASP A 345 22.48 6.93 -7.15
N GLU A 346 22.32 6.24 -8.29
CA GLU A 346 21.29 5.20 -8.45
C GLU A 346 21.55 3.98 -7.56
N THR A 347 22.78 3.46 -7.56
CA THR A 347 23.21 2.36 -6.69
C THR A 347 23.12 2.76 -5.21
N LYS A 348 23.41 4.02 -4.90
CA LYS A 348 23.36 4.55 -3.54
C LYS A 348 21.95 4.53 -2.96
N LEU A 349 20.93 4.84 -3.77
CA LEU A 349 19.52 4.71 -3.34
C LEU A 349 19.14 3.27 -3.01
N ILE A 350 19.58 2.31 -3.84
CA ILE A 350 19.33 0.87 -3.62
C ILE A 350 20.05 0.38 -2.35
N LEU A 351 21.32 0.74 -2.17
CA LEU A 351 22.11 0.37 -1.00
C LEU A 351 21.59 1.03 0.28
N GLY A 352 21.11 2.29 0.20
CA GLY A 352 20.45 2.96 1.31
C GLY A 352 19.22 2.19 1.78
N ASP A 353 18.34 1.82 0.84
CA ASP A 353 17.17 1.00 1.14
C ASP A 353 17.54 -0.39 1.70
N PHE A 354 18.65 -1.00 1.25
CA PHE A 354 19.14 -2.28 1.76
C PHE A 354 19.64 -2.17 3.21
N ILE A 355 20.37 -1.11 3.54
CA ILE A 355 20.81 -0.80 4.90
C ILE A 355 19.60 -0.54 5.80
N ASP A 356 18.63 0.27 5.34
CA ASP A 356 17.40 0.55 6.09
C ASP A 356 16.57 -0.71 6.31
N PHE A 357 16.54 -1.63 5.33
CA PHE A 357 15.89 -2.92 5.47
C PHE A 357 16.56 -3.79 6.54
N TYR A 358 17.89 -3.87 6.53
CA TYR A 358 18.66 -4.56 7.56
C TYR A 358 18.36 -3.99 8.95
N GLU A 359 18.43 -2.67 9.12
CA GLU A 359 18.16 -2.01 10.40
C GLU A 359 16.71 -2.19 10.86
N TYR A 360 15.74 -2.10 9.93
CA TYR A 360 14.33 -2.38 10.22
C TYR A 360 14.13 -3.79 10.76
N TYR A 361 14.73 -4.79 10.13
CA TYR A 361 14.55 -6.18 10.55
C TYR A 361 15.29 -6.47 11.86
N GLN A 362 16.49 -5.92 12.06
CA GLN A 362 17.21 -5.99 13.35
C GLN A 362 16.36 -5.39 14.49
N ASN A 363 15.78 -4.22 14.28
CA ASN A 363 14.90 -3.57 15.26
C ASN A 363 13.66 -4.42 15.55
N TYR A 364 13.10 -5.08 14.53
CA TYR A 364 11.99 -6.00 14.71
C TYR A 364 12.36 -7.19 15.60
N ILE A 365 13.46 -7.90 15.31
CA ILE A 365 13.92 -9.02 16.15
C ILE A 365 14.18 -8.53 17.59
N ASN A 366 14.84 -7.38 17.73
CA ASN A 366 15.11 -6.78 19.04
C ASN A 366 13.82 -6.46 19.80
N SER A 367 12.76 -6.02 19.12
CA SER A 367 11.47 -5.76 19.77
C SER A 367 10.77 -7.04 20.26
N LEU A 368 10.96 -8.16 19.54
CA LEU A 368 10.37 -9.44 19.90
C LEU A 368 11.14 -10.17 21.00
N TYR A 369 12.47 -10.06 21.00
CA TYR A 369 13.35 -10.91 21.84
C TYR A 369 14.39 -10.15 22.66
N GLY A 370 14.60 -8.86 22.41
CA GLY A 370 15.76 -8.10 22.87
C GLY A 370 15.75 -7.66 24.34
N GLN A 371 14.63 -7.80 25.06
CA GLN A 371 14.62 -7.47 26.50
C GLN A 371 15.38 -8.50 27.37
N SER A 372 15.77 -9.65 26.83
CA SER A 372 16.40 -10.74 27.58
C SER A 372 17.64 -11.36 26.94
N LEU A 373 18.04 -10.94 25.73
CA LEU A 373 19.09 -11.60 24.94
C LEU A 373 20.21 -10.62 24.52
N GLY A 374 21.46 -11.09 24.54
CA GLY A 374 22.60 -10.40 23.91
C GLY A 374 22.57 -10.49 22.38
N GLN A 375 23.40 -9.69 21.68
CA GLN A 375 23.43 -9.63 20.21
C GLN A 375 23.68 -11.00 19.54
N GLU A 376 24.59 -11.81 20.08
CA GLU A 376 24.88 -13.14 19.53
C GLU A 376 23.67 -14.07 19.61
N ALA A 377 22.94 -14.05 20.73
CA ALA A 377 21.73 -14.85 20.89
C ALA A 377 20.59 -14.39 19.97
N LEU A 378 20.54 -13.10 19.62
CA LEU A 378 19.59 -12.57 18.63
C LEU A 378 19.91 -13.06 17.21
N ILE A 379 21.19 -13.10 16.84
CA ILE A 379 21.65 -13.67 15.57
C ILE A 379 21.28 -15.16 15.50
N GLN A 380 21.59 -15.95 16.53
CA GLN A 380 21.20 -17.36 16.57
C GLN A 380 19.67 -17.55 16.43
N LYS A 381 18.87 -16.71 17.10
CA LYS A 381 17.41 -16.75 16.97
C LYS A 381 16.95 -16.44 15.55
N PHE A 382 17.56 -15.45 14.91
CA PHE A 382 17.32 -15.14 13.51
C PHE A 382 17.59 -16.34 12.59
N TRP A 383 18.74 -16.99 12.78
CA TRP A 383 19.11 -18.20 12.04
C TRP A 383 18.14 -19.35 12.31
N GLN A 384 17.78 -19.62 13.57
CA GLN A 384 16.78 -20.65 13.92
C GLN A 384 15.42 -20.45 13.23
N MET A 385 14.99 -19.20 13.03
CA MET A 385 13.73 -18.90 12.34
C MET A 385 13.82 -19.08 10.82
N ASN A 386 15.01 -18.87 10.23
CA ASN A 386 15.17 -18.73 8.78
C ASN A 386 16.15 -19.72 8.14
N TYR A 387 16.69 -20.70 8.89
CA TYR A 387 17.70 -21.64 8.38
C TYR A 387 17.24 -22.41 7.13
N ARG A 388 15.93 -22.58 6.94
CA ARG A 388 15.36 -23.25 5.76
C ARG A 388 15.53 -22.43 4.47
N GLU A 389 15.69 -21.13 4.61
CA GLU A 389 15.96 -20.23 3.49
C GLU A 389 17.45 -20.21 3.14
N PHE A 390 18.32 -20.54 4.10
CA PHE A 390 19.75 -20.65 3.87
C PHE A 390 20.13 -21.86 3.00
N GLY A 391 21.24 -21.74 2.27
CA GLY A 391 21.80 -22.82 1.46
C GLY A 391 21.06 -23.07 0.15
N ARG A 392 19.86 -22.50 -0.01
CA ARG A 392 19.07 -22.70 -1.20
C ARG A 392 19.81 -22.24 -2.46
N TYR A 393 20.07 -20.97 -2.74
CA TYR A 393 20.51 -20.64 -4.13
C TYR A 393 21.53 -19.52 -4.33
N LEU A 394 22.26 -19.09 -3.30
CA LEU A 394 23.34 -18.08 -3.46
C LEU A 394 24.63 -18.35 -2.64
N SER A 395 24.61 -19.21 -1.60
CA SER A 395 25.51 -19.05 -0.44
C SER A 395 26.76 -19.89 -0.33
N LEU A 396 26.66 -21.14 -0.73
CA LEU A 396 27.64 -22.13 -0.31
C LEU A 396 28.46 -22.56 -1.51
N GLN A 397 29.20 -21.59 -2.08
CA GLN A 397 30.31 -21.93 -2.94
C GLN A 397 31.50 -22.26 -2.05
N ILE A 398 31.63 -23.53 -1.68
CA ILE A 398 32.77 -24.03 -0.92
C ILE A 398 33.94 -24.19 -1.88
N GLU A 399 35.10 -23.66 -1.53
CA GLU A 399 36.33 -23.88 -2.31
C GLU A 399 36.81 -25.32 -2.21
N GLU A 400 37.51 -25.80 -3.24
CA GLU A 400 38.11 -27.14 -3.27
C GLU A 400 39.07 -27.43 -2.12
N ASN A 401 39.61 -26.39 -1.48
CA ASN A 401 40.53 -26.45 -0.33
C ASN A 401 39.82 -26.76 1.00
N SER A 402 38.49 -26.87 1.00
CA SER A 402 37.72 -27.22 2.19
C SER A 402 37.71 -28.73 2.40
N GLU A 403 38.15 -29.16 3.57
CA GLU A 403 38.46 -30.55 3.84
C GLU A 403 38.26 -30.91 5.32
N ILE A 404 37.92 -32.18 5.54
CA ILE A 404 37.96 -32.84 6.84
C ILE A 404 39.18 -33.75 6.85
N ILE A 405 40.09 -33.52 7.78
CA ILE A 405 41.33 -34.27 7.92
C ILE A 405 41.28 -35.03 9.25
N LYS A 406 41.42 -36.35 9.23
CA LYS A 406 41.54 -37.13 10.47
C LYS A 406 42.80 -36.71 11.23
N SER A 407 42.66 -36.30 12.50
CA SER A 407 43.72 -35.62 13.27
C SER A 407 44.88 -36.53 13.69
N VAL A 408 44.76 -37.85 13.49
CA VAL A 408 45.80 -38.83 13.87
C VAL A 408 46.28 -39.59 12.63
N PRO A 409 47.55 -39.45 12.22
CA PRO A 409 48.17 -40.41 11.33
C PRO A 409 48.38 -41.70 12.14
N THR A 410 47.60 -42.74 11.85
CA THR A 410 48.01 -44.10 12.24
C THR A 410 49.38 -44.37 11.61
N LYS A 411 50.24 -45.09 12.34
CA LYS A 411 51.68 -45.25 12.11
C LYS A 411 52.14 -45.72 10.71
N GLU A 412 51.25 -45.91 9.73
CA GLU A 412 51.61 -46.39 8.40
C GLU A 412 50.69 -45.93 7.23
N ASN A 413 49.73 -45.01 7.39
CA ASN A 413 48.85 -44.61 6.28
C ASN A 413 48.72 -43.09 6.10
N GLN A 414 48.55 -42.69 4.83
CA GLN A 414 48.23 -41.32 4.43
C GLN A 414 47.03 -40.79 5.23
N PRO A 415 46.98 -39.48 5.54
CA PRO A 415 45.84 -38.89 6.23
C PRO A 415 44.55 -39.18 5.46
N VAL A 416 43.51 -39.64 6.16
CA VAL A 416 42.17 -39.76 5.57
C VAL A 416 41.62 -38.35 5.42
N VAL A 417 41.41 -37.94 4.17
CA VAL A 417 40.92 -36.60 3.80
C VAL A 417 39.60 -36.73 3.04
N LYS A 418 38.60 -35.97 3.46
CA LYS A 418 37.33 -35.81 2.74
C LYS A 418 37.14 -34.36 2.34
N LYS A 419 37.05 -34.10 1.02
CA LYS A 419 36.63 -32.79 0.51
C LYS A 419 35.19 -32.50 0.94
N ILE A 420 34.95 -31.27 1.40
CA ILE A 420 33.63 -30.79 1.78
C ILE A 420 33.02 -30.09 0.57
N ASP A 421 32.01 -30.71 -0.04
CA ASP A 421 31.15 -30.03 -1.00
C ASP A 421 29.94 -29.38 -0.30
N LYS A 422 29.18 -28.57 -1.04
CA LYS A 422 27.98 -27.87 -0.55
C LYS A 422 26.98 -28.84 0.11
N GLN A 423 26.68 -29.94 -0.57
CA GLN A 423 25.67 -30.89 -0.11
C GLN A 423 26.11 -31.60 1.17
N PHE A 424 27.39 -31.94 1.27
CA PHE A 424 28.01 -32.53 2.44
C PHE A 424 27.95 -31.55 3.63
N PHE A 425 28.34 -30.30 3.43
CA PHE A 425 28.26 -29.28 4.48
C PHE A 425 26.81 -29.08 4.96
N GLU A 426 25.89 -28.87 4.03
CA GLU A 426 24.49 -28.63 4.35
C GLU A 426 23.86 -29.77 5.13
N ASN A 427 24.10 -31.01 4.71
CA ASN A 427 23.45 -32.17 5.30
C ASN A 427 24.04 -32.55 6.65
N TYR A 428 25.38 -32.45 6.82
CA TYR A 428 26.05 -33.02 7.99
C TYR A 428 26.49 -31.98 9.03
N PHE A 429 26.70 -30.73 8.63
CA PHE A 429 27.02 -29.63 9.54
C PHE A 429 25.79 -28.76 9.77
N PHE A 430 25.35 -28.05 8.72
CA PHE A 430 24.38 -26.98 8.88
C PHE A 430 23.01 -27.48 9.37
N LYS A 431 22.36 -28.40 8.62
CA LYS A 431 21.03 -28.91 8.99
C LYS A 431 21.05 -29.62 10.33
N ASN A 432 22.07 -30.45 10.58
CA ASN A 432 22.21 -31.19 11.84
C ASN A 432 22.31 -30.30 13.07
N PHE A 433 22.72 -29.02 12.94
CA PHE A 433 22.71 -28.07 14.04
C PHE A 433 21.32 -27.53 14.36
N TYR A 434 20.53 -27.17 13.34
CA TYR A 434 19.23 -26.48 13.52
C TYR A 434 18.01 -27.40 13.58
N VAL A 435 18.09 -28.65 13.08
CA VAL A 435 16.95 -29.58 13.09
C VAL A 435 16.83 -30.31 14.43
N ASP A 436 15.59 -30.67 14.78
CA ASP A 436 15.29 -31.48 15.96
C ASP A 436 16.03 -32.82 15.93
N ASN A 437 16.38 -33.35 17.11
CA ASN A 437 17.14 -34.60 17.26
C ASN A 437 16.54 -35.81 16.54
N GLU A 438 15.23 -35.81 16.29
CA GLU A 438 14.53 -36.87 15.56
C GLU A 438 14.79 -36.83 14.04
N VAL A 439 15.09 -35.64 13.50
CA VAL A 439 15.25 -35.39 12.06
C VAL A 439 16.72 -35.30 11.63
N LYS A 440 17.65 -35.29 12.61
CA LYS A 440 19.10 -35.25 12.34
C LYS A 440 19.53 -36.41 11.45
N ASN A 441 20.37 -36.11 10.48
CA ASN A 441 20.98 -37.12 9.63
C ASN A 441 22.04 -37.88 10.45
N ARG A 442 21.70 -39.12 10.84
CA ARG A 442 22.57 -39.98 11.65
C ARG A 442 23.71 -40.63 10.87
N ASP A 443 23.76 -40.45 9.55
CA ASP A 443 24.84 -41.01 8.72
C ASP A 443 26.19 -40.38 9.05
N LEU A 444 26.21 -39.10 9.45
CA LEU A 444 27.37 -38.45 10.05
C LEU A 444 26.89 -37.39 11.05
N LEU A 445 27.30 -37.53 12.31
CA LEU A 445 27.04 -36.57 13.38
C LEU A 445 28.32 -36.21 14.10
N PHE A 446 28.43 -34.94 14.48
CA PHE A 446 29.47 -34.45 15.40
C PHE A 446 28.88 -34.28 16.80
N TYR A 447 29.74 -34.36 17.81
CA TYR A 447 29.36 -34.02 19.18
C TYR A 447 28.94 -32.54 19.24
N ALA A 448 27.68 -32.32 19.60
CA ALA A 448 27.05 -31.00 19.73
C ALA A 448 26.51 -30.74 21.15
N ASP A 449 26.56 -31.75 22.02
CA ASP A 449 26.02 -31.72 23.38
C ASP A 449 27.13 -31.47 24.39
N ILE A 450 27.03 -30.32 25.09
CA ILE A 450 28.00 -29.84 26.07
C ILE A 450 28.13 -30.80 27.25
N GLU A 451 27.09 -31.56 27.61
CA GLU A 451 27.14 -32.45 28.77
C GLU A 451 28.04 -33.67 28.54
N SER A 452 28.18 -34.12 27.29
CA SER A 452 28.93 -35.32 26.93
C SER A 452 30.41 -35.07 26.65
N GLU A 453 30.70 -34.07 25.80
CA GLU A 453 32.05 -33.74 25.32
C GLU A 453 32.17 -32.20 25.21
N PRO A 454 32.38 -31.48 26.33
CA PRO A 454 32.22 -30.03 26.40
C PRO A 454 33.09 -29.27 25.39
N GLN A 455 34.34 -29.72 25.19
CA GLN A 455 35.28 -29.05 24.29
C GLN A 455 34.84 -29.17 22.83
N TYR A 456 34.47 -30.38 22.38
CA TYR A 456 34.11 -30.61 20.98
C TYR A 456 32.72 -30.07 20.64
N ALA A 457 31.79 -30.15 21.59
CA ALA A 457 30.48 -29.50 21.46
C ALA A 457 30.63 -27.97 21.32
N LYS A 458 31.50 -27.36 22.13
CA LYS A 458 31.82 -25.93 22.00
C LYS A 458 32.48 -25.61 20.66
N ASN A 459 33.45 -26.40 20.21
CA ASN A 459 34.08 -26.20 18.90
C ASN A 459 33.05 -26.27 17.74
N TYR A 460 32.07 -27.16 17.84
CA TYR A 460 31.00 -27.26 16.85
C TYR A 460 30.05 -26.05 16.90
N GLN A 461 29.71 -25.56 18.09
CA GLN A 461 28.94 -24.32 18.24
C GLN A 461 29.72 -23.11 17.70
N ASP A 462 31.01 -23.03 18.00
CA ASP A 462 31.89 -21.95 17.53
C ASP A 462 32.00 -21.94 16.00
N LEU A 463 32.07 -23.12 15.36
CA LEU A 463 31.99 -23.28 13.91
C LEU A 463 30.72 -22.65 13.34
N ILE A 464 29.57 -22.99 13.94
CA ILE A 464 28.28 -22.50 13.45
C ILE A 464 28.12 -21.02 13.74
N HIS A 465 28.54 -20.49 14.89
CA HIS A 465 28.50 -19.05 15.16
C HIS A 465 29.38 -18.24 14.20
N ALA A 466 30.55 -18.79 13.83
CA ALA A 466 31.41 -18.17 12.82
C ALA A 466 30.69 -18.09 11.46
N LEU A 467 30.03 -19.18 11.04
CA LEU A 467 29.17 -19.20 9.85
C LEU A 467 28.04 -18.17 9.96
N GLU A 468 27.31 -18.16 11.08
CA GLU A 468 26.18 -17.27 11.30
C GLU A 468 26.55 -15.80 11.16
N LYS A 469 27.74 -15.43 11.67
CA LYS A 469 28.28 -14.07 11.57
C LYS A 469 28.71 -13.73 10.15
N GLN A 470 29.44 -14.63 9.48
CA GLN A 470 29.97 -14.41 8.14
C GLN A 470 28.87 -14.38 7.08
N MET A 471 27.83 -15.20 7.23
CA MET A 471 26.74 -15.38 6.27
C MET A 471 25.45 -14.63 6.66
N ASN A 472 25.49 -13.80 7.70
CA ASN A 472 24.30 -13.11 8.20
C ASN A 472 23.61 -12.28 7.11
N ILE A 473 24.38 -11.45 6.41
CA ILE A 473 23.88 -10.55 5.37
C ILE A 473 23.30 -11.30 4.18
N GLU A 474 23.87 -12.45 3.87
CA GLU A 474 23.33 -13.33 2.87
C GLU A 474 21.94 -13.85 3.26
N LEU A 475 21.79 -14.35 4.49
CA LEU A 475 20.49 -14.80 4.97
C LEU A 475 19.45 -13.67 4.90
N PHE A 476 19.86 -12.44 5.22
CA PHE A 476 19.03 -11.24 5.02
C PHE A 476 18.61 -11.02 3.56
N ALA A 477 19.56 -11.02 2.64
CA ALA A 477 19.28 -10.88 1.21
C ALA A 477 18.34 -11.98 0.73
N ARG A 478 18.49 -13.20 1.23
CA ARG A 478 17.63 -14.32 0.85
C ARG A 478 16.19 -14.17 1.33
N ILE A 479 15.98 -13.75 2.57
CA ILE A 479 14.63 -13.46 3.11
C ILE A 479 13.99 -12.34 2.29
N LEU A 480 14.76 -11.32 1.94
CA LEU A 480 14.30 -10.25 1.07
C LEU A 480 13.86 -10.79 -0.29
N GLU A 481 14.65 -11.63 -0.94
CA GLU A 481 14.31 -12.25 -2.22
C GLU A 481 13.04 -13.10 -2.14
N GLU A 482 12.91 -13.95 -1.12
CA GLU A 482 11.75 -14.86 -0.93
C GLU A 482 10.42 -14.09 -0.92
N ASN A 483 10.40 -12.87 -0.38
CA ASN A 483 9.23 -12.01 -0.39
C ASN A 483 8.72 -11.69 -1.81
N PHE A 484 9.63 -11.56 -2.78
CA PHE A 484 9.29 -11.19 -4.15
C PHE A 484 8.99 -12.40 -5.05
N ILE A 485 9.53 -13.59 -4.73
CA ILE A 485 9.46 -14.77 -5.61
C ILE A 485 8.04 -15.12 -6.03
N ASN A 486 7.10 -15.22 -5.08
CA ASN A 486 5.74 -15.68 -5.39
C ASN A 486 5.02 -14.70 -6.33
N GLN A 487 5.02 -13.41 -5.99
CA GLN A 487 4.25 -12.41 -6.74
C GLN A 487 4.85 -12.10 -8.12
N THR A 488 6.19 -12.05 -8.20
CA THR A 488 6.89 -11.83 -9.48
C THR A 488 6.75 -13.05 -10.39
N SER A 489 6.88 -14.27 -9.85
CA SER A 489 6.66 -15.51 -10.60
C SER A 489 5.24 -15.58 -11.16
N ASP A 490 4.22 -15.28 -10.35
CA ASP A 490 2.83 -15.27 -10.81
C ASP A 490 2.63 -14.23 -11.93
N TYR A 491 3.15 -13.02 -11.75
CA TYR A 491 3.11 -11.99 -12.78
C TYR A 491 3.76 -12.45 -14.10
N VAL A 492 4.95 -13.04 -14.03
CA VAL A 492 5.68 -13.59 -15.20
C VAL A 492 4.88 -14.70 -15.86
N VAL A 493 4.33 -15.64 -15.09
CA VAL A 493 3.53 -16.75 -15.65
C VAL A 493 2.28 -16.22 -16.35
N ILE A 494 1.57 -15.28 -15.73
CA ILE A 494 0.31 -14.75 -16.25
C ILE A 494 0.54 -13.95 -17.54
N THR A 495 1.54 -13.07 -17.57
CA THR A 495 1.83 -12.21 -18.73
C THR A 495 2.39 -12.97 -19.93
N ASN A 496 3.04 -14.12 -19.70
CA ASN A 496 3.54 -14.96 -20.79
C ASN A 496 2.53 -16.01 -21.28
N ALA A 497 1.41 -16.21 -20.59
CA ALA A 497 0.37 -17.17 -20.96
C ALA A 497 -0.79 -16.52 -21.73
N SER A 498 -1.50 -17.35 -22.51
CA SER A 498 -2.71 -16.95 -23.24
C SER A 498 -3.98 -17.26 -22.44
N ILE A 499 -4.96 -16.35 -22.44
CA ILE A 499 -6.23 -16.56 -21.74
C ILE A 499 -7.11 -17.54 -22.53
N VAL A 500 -7.69 -18.52 -21.83
CA VAL A 500 -8.74 -19.38 -22.38
C VAL A 500 -10.10 -18.70 -22.17
N LYS A 501 -10.81 -18.42 -23.27
CA LYS A 501 -12.11 -17.71 -23.28
C LYS A 501 -13.27 -18.65 -22.97
N ASP A 502 -13.23 -19.25 -21.79
CA ASP A 502 -14.28 -20.12 -21.26
C ASP A 502 -15.42 -19.33 -20.59
N GLU A 503 -16.41 -20.04 -20.03
CA GLU A 503 -17.52 -19.43 -19.32
C GLU A 503 -17.06 -18.60 -18.11
N ASN A 504 -16.02 -19.04 -17.40
CA ASN A 504 -15.49 -18.32 -16.25
C ASN A 504 -14.88 -16.98 -16.65
N TYR A 505 -14.17 -16.94 -17.77
CA TYR A 505 -13.63 -15.70 -18.32
C TYR A 505 -14.75 -14.73 -18.73
N ASN A 506 -15.79 -15.21 -19.41
CA ASN A 506 -16.93 -14.38 -19.79
C ASN A 506 -17.67 -13.82 -18.55
N ASN A 507 -17.84 -14.64 -17.52
CA ASN A 507 -18.40 -14.21 -16.23
C ASN A 507 -17.53 -13.12 -15.58
N TYR A 508 -16.21 -13.29 -15.58
CA TYR A 508 -15.25 -12.29 -15.11
C TYR A 508 -15.43 -10.94 -15.83
N ILE A 509 -15.47 -10.94 -17.16
CA ILE A 509 -15.70 -9.72 -17.96
C ILE A 509 -17.04 -9.07 -17.62
N SER A 510 -18.10 -9.88 -17.48
CA SER A 510 -19.42 -9.37 -17.09
C SER A 510 -19.38 -8.70 -15.71
N TYR A 511 -18.71 -9.30 -14.72
CA TYR A 511 -18.61 -8.74 -13.38
C TYR A 511 -17.86 -7.41 -13.36
N ILE A 512 -16.77 -7.30 -14.12
CA ILE A 512 -16.01 -6.04 -14.24
C ILE A 512 -16.83 -4.95 -14.89
N ASN A 513 -17.47 -5.26 -16.01
CA ASN A 513 -18.28 -4.28 -16.73
C ASN A 513 -19.42 -3.77 -15.84
N ASN A 514 -20.09 -4.66 -15.11
CA ASN A 514 -21.13 -4.28 -14.16
C ASN A 514 -20.57 -3.40 -13.02
N ASN A 515 -19.42 -3.75 -12.44
CA ASN A 515 -18.79 -2.93 -11.40
C ASN A 515 -18.39 -1.54 -11.92
N ASN A 516 -17.84 -1.46 -13.13
CA ASN A 516 -17.45 -0.20 -13.76
C ASN A 516 -18.68 0.66 -14.12
N LEU A 517 -19.79 0.06 -14.53
CA LEU A 517 -21.06 0.77 -14.70
C LEU A 517 -21.56 1.35 -13.37
N VAL A 518 -21.53 0.57 -12.29
CA VAL A 518 -21.89 1.05 -10.95
C VAL A 518 -21.01 2.23 -10.56
N ASN A 519 -19.68 2.13 -10.69
CA ASN A 519 -18.76 3.23 -10.41
C ASN A 519 -18.99 4.48 -11.26
N THR A 520 -19.43 4.31 -12.52
CA THR A 520 -19.65 5.44 -13.44
C THR A 520 -20.98 6.15 -13.19
N PHE A 521 -22.04 5.42 -12.85
CA PHE A 521 -23.40 5.99 -12.73
C PHE A 521 -23.82 6.28 -11.29
N LEU A 522 -23.33 5.53 -10.31
CA LEU A 522 -23.67 5.76 -8.90
C LEU A 522 -22.80 6.89 -8.37
N PHE A 523 -23.39 8.07 -8.13
CA PHE A 523 -22.66 9.28 -7.74
C PHE A 523 -21.70 9.09 -6.55
N PRO A 524 -22.12 8.52 -5.40
CA PRO A 524 -21.20 8.26 -4.30
C PRO A 524 -20.04 7.34 -4.68
N ALA A 525 -20.30 6.36 -5.56
CA ALA A 525 -19.29 5.39 -5.96
C ALA A 525 -18.17 6.02 -6.82
N GLY A 526 -18.56 6.81 -7.81
CA GLY A 526 -17.60 7.52 -8.67
C GLY A 526 -16.74 8.52 -7.90
N ILE A 527 -17.36 9.32 -7.02
CA ILE A 527 -16.65 10.27 -6.15
C ILE A 527 -15.66 9.57 -5.24
N ASN A 528 -16.10 8.52 -4.53
CA ASN A 528 -15.27 7.80 -3.59
C ASN A 528 -14.06 7.17 -4.32
N SER A 529 -14.28 6.59 -5.50
CA SER A 529 -13.20 5.99 -6.28
C SER A 529 -12.17 7.01 -6.78
N ILE A 530 -12.61 8.19 -7.24
CA ILE A 530 -11.70 9.25 -7.70
C ILE A 530 -10.91 9.81 -6.52
N PHE A 531 -11.60 10.02 -5.39
CA PHE A 531 -10.97 10.49 -4.17
C PHE A 531 -9.89 9.51 -3.69
N GLU A 532 -10.22 8.22 -3.56
CA GLU A 532 -9.29 7.20 -3.08
C GLU A 532 -8.04 7.07 -3.96
N GLN A 533 -8.20 7.19 -5.28
CA GLN A 533 -7.06 7.19 -6.22
C GLN A 533 -6.11 8.38 -6.01
N ARG A 534 -6.62 9.54 -5.57
CA ARG A 534 -5.84 10.79 -5.45
C ARG A 534 -5.35 11.07 -4.04
N ALA A 535 -6.09 10.64 -3.02
CA ALA A 535 -5.80 10.93 -1.61
C ALA A 535 -4.44 10.36 -1.17
N GLY A 536 -4.01 9.26 -1.81
CA GLY A 536 -2.75 8.59 -1.51
C GLY A 536 -2.83 7.75 -0.23
N LYS A 537 -1.79 6.95 0.00
CA LYS A 537 -1.67 6.06 1.17
C LYS A 537 -0.32 6.27 1.86
N GLU A 538 -0.17 5.76 3.08
CA GLU A 538 1.14 5.66 3.73
C GLU A 538 1.92 4.49 3.12
N TRP A 539 2.56 4.75 1.98
CA TRP A 539 3.23 3.71 1.19
C TRP A 539 4.38 3.01 1.94
N ASN A 540 5.03 3.71 2.86
CA ASN A 540 6.07 3.19 3.73
C ASN A 540 5.57 2.16 4.79
N LYS A 541 4.25 1.99 4.93
CA LYS A 541 3.64 0.96 5.80
C LYS A 541 3.30 -0.33 5.07
N TYR A 542 3.33 -0.34 3.73
CA TYR A 542 3.18 -1.59 2.98
C TYR A 542 4.51 -2.33 2.96
N TRP A 543 4.54 -3.45 3.67
CA TRP A 543 5.65 -4.39 3.66
C TRP A 543 5.12 -5.81 3.85
N PHE A 544 5.95 -6.79 3.52
CA PHE A 544 5.66 -8.19 3.73
C PHE A 544 5.53 -8.51 5.23
N ASN A 545 4.57 -9.35 5.58
CA ASN A 545 4.46 -9.86 6.94
C ASN A 545 5.64 -10.81 7.22
N LEU A 546 6.28 -10.61 8.36
CA LEU A 546 7.46 -11.36 8.74
C LEU A 546 7.12 -12.83 8.97
N ASN A 547 8.00 -13.73 8.53
CA ASN A 547 7.85 -15.20 8.59
C ASN A 547 6.67 -15.78 7.80
N THR A 548 6.17 -15.04 6.82
CA THR A 548 5.15 -15.56 5.92
C THR A 548 5.68 -15.46 4.49
N THR A 549 5.50 -16.51 3.70
CA THR A 549 5.68 -16.49 2.24
C THR A 549 4.60 -15.63 1.55
N SER A 550 4.01 -14.70 2.30
CA SER A 550 2.73 -14.12 2.02
C SER A 550 2.81 -12.95 1.05
N LYS A 551 1.66 -12.75 0.46
CA LYS A 551 1.28 -11.64 -0.38
C LYS A 551 1.15 -10.37 0.45
N ILE A 552 1.67 -9.25 -0.05
CA ILE A 552 1.38 -7.93 0.51
C ILE A 552 -0.09 -7.62 0.25
N ASP A 553 -0.82 -7.29 1.32
CA ASP A 553 -2.16 -6.76 1.21
C ASP A 553 -2.12 -5.23 1.14
N PHE A 554 -2.23 -4.70 -0.08
CA PHE A 554 -2.35 -3.26 -0.34
C PHE A 554 -3.72 -2.67 0.03
N SER A 555 -4.64 -3.49 0.58
CA SER A 555 -5.98 -3.05 0.97
C SER A 555 -6.13 -2.70 2.44
N THR A 556 -5.07 -2.86 3.26
CA THR A 556 -5.13 -2.64 4.72
C THR A 556 -5.45 -1.21 5.13
N GLN A 557 -5.12 -0.20 4.31
CA GLN A 557 -5.48 1.20 4.56
C GLN A 557 -6.71 1.66 3.79
N ASP A 558 -7.36 0.77 3.04
CA ASP A 558 -8.47 1.15 2.18
C ASP A 558 -9.76 1.35 2.98
N ASN A 559 -10.63 2.22 2.47
CA ASN A 559 -11.92 2.42 3.09
C ASN A 559 -12.89 1.32 2.65
N LEU A 560 -13.43 0.55 3.62
CA LEU A 560 -14.41 -0.50 3.37
C LEU A 560 -15.70 0.01 2.71
N PHE A 561 -16.04 1.29 2.91
CA PHE A 561 -17.23 1.93 2.35
C PHE A 561 -16.97 2.61 0.99
N PHE A 562 -15.73 2.65 0.51
CA PHE A 562 -15.44 3.20 -0.80
C PHE A 562 -15.46 2.12 -1.87
N THR A 563 -16.05 2.48 -2.99
CA THR A 563 -15.95 1.70 -4.21
C THR A 563 -14.68 2.07 -4.95
N LYS A 564 -14.11 1.09 -5.65
CA LYS A 564 -12.84 1.28 -6.37
C LYS A 564 -13.02 0.96 -7.83
N ALA A 565 -12.33 1.74 -8.66
CA ALA A 565 -12.03 1.37 -10.02
C ALA A 565 -11.42 -0.02 -10.04
N LYS A 566 -11.96 -0.92 -10.86
CA LYS A 566 -11.37 -2.25 -11.08
C LYS A 566 -10.84 -2.32 -12.50
N PHE A 567 -9.66 -2.89 -12.64
CA PHE A 567 -8.99 -2.97 -13.92
C PHE A 567 -9.52 -4.15 -14.72
N ARG A 568 -9.57 -4.01 -16.04
CA ARG A 568 -9.82 -5.13 -16.95
C ARG A 568 -8.47 -5.61 -17.51
N PHE A 569 -8.30 -6.90 -17.70
CA PHE A 569 -7.16 -7.42 -18.46
C PHE A 569 -7.24 -6.92 -19.91
N ALA A 570 -6.18 -6.24 -20.37
CA ALA A 570 -5.98 -6.02 -21.79
C ALA A 570 -5.45 -7.30 -22.40
N GLU A 571 -6.01 -7.66 -23.55
CA GLU A 571 -5.57 -8.80 -24.31
C GLU A 571 -4.98 -8.33 -25.63
N ASN A 572 -3.84 -8.90 -25.99
CA ASN A 572 -3.41 -8.82 -27.38
C ASN A 572 -4.40 -9.66 -28.23
N PRO A 573 -5.08 -9.05 -29.22
CA PRO A 573 -6.12 -9.73 -30.00
C PRO A 573 -5.58 -10.91 -30.83
N GLU A 574 -4.29 -10.92 -31.17
CA GLU A 574 -3.66 -11.96 -31.97
C GLU A 574 -3.19 -13.14 -31.10
N THR A 575 -2.63 -12.85 -29.92
CA THR A 575 -2.02 -13.89 -29.06
C THR A 575 -2.88 -14.30 -27.86
N ASN A 576 -3.96 -13.56 -27.58
CA ASN A 576 -4.78 -13.66 -26.37
C ASN A 576 -3.96 -13.57 -25.06
N LYS A 577 -2.73 -13.04 -25.11
CA LYS A 577 -1.90 -12.83 -23.93
C LYS A 577 -2.32 -11.57 -23.20
N VAL A 578 -2.19 -11.59 -21.87
CA VAL A 578 -2.40 -10.40 -21.05
C VAL A 578 -1.23 -9.45 -21.24
N THR A 579 -1.49 -8.28 -21.80
CA THR A 579 -0.44 -7.27 -22.05
C THR A 579 -0.37 -6.24 -20.93
N GLU A 580 -1.52 -5.79 -20.45
CA GLU A 580 -1.61 -4.70 -19.48
C GLU A 580 -2.95 -4.73 -18.73
N MET A 581 -3.10 -3.79 -17.80
CA MET A 581 -4.33 -3.56 -17.05
C MET A 581 -4.99 -2.27 -17.54
N ILE A 582 -6.23 -2.35 -18.01
CA ILE A 582 -7.00 -1.19 -18.45
C ILE A 582 -7.80 -0.65 -17.26
N LYS A 583 -7.49 0.58 -16.85
CA LYS A 583 -8.28 1.30 -15.85
C LYS A 583 -9.49 1.94 -16.52
N PRO A 584 -10.68 1.94 -15.87
CA PRO A 584 -11.81 2.70 -16.40
C PRO A 584 -11.46 4.18 -16.44
N ASP A 585 -11.84 4.86 -17.53
CA ASP A 585 -11.60 6.30 -17.68
C ASP A 585 -12.53 7.08 -16.76
N MET A 586 -12.01 7.47 -15.60
CA MET A 586 -12.74 8.26 -14.62
C MET A 586 -13.10 9.67 -15.10
N ASN A 587 -12.53 10.15 -16.21
CA ASN A 587 -12.93 11.42 -16.79
C ASN A 587 -14.36 11.37 -17.34
N VAL A 588 -14.84 10.19 -17.78
CA VAL A 588 -16.23 10.01 -18.22
C VAL A 588 -17.20 10.39 -17.10
N TYR A 589 -16.93 9.97 -15.87
CA TYR A 589 -17.72 10.38 -14.70
C TYR A 589 -17.73 11.90 -14.54
N ILE A 590 -16.56 12.54 -14.62
CA ILE A 590 -16.43 13.99 -14.46
C ILE A 590 -17.24 14.73 -15.52
N TYR A 591 -17.18 14.30 -16.79
CA TYR A 591 -17.96 14.92 -17.87
C TYR A 591 -19.47 14.78 -17.64
N ILE A 592 -19.93 13.61 -17.18
CA ILE A 592 -21.33 13.40 -16.84
C ILE A 592 -21.75 14.35 -15.70
N GLN A 593 -20.96 14.46 -14.63
CA GLN A 593 -21.27 15.35 -13.51
C GLN A 593 -21.32 16.82 -13.92
N VAL A 594 -20.37 17.28 -14.74
CA VAL A 594 -20.36 18.66 -15.26
C VAL A 594 -21.58 18.93 -16.12
N ALA A 595 -22.01 17.97 -16.95
CA ALA A 595 -23.23 18.10 -17.74
C ALA A 595 -24.48 18.22 -16.84
N PHE A 596 -24.60 17.36 -15.82
CA PHE A 596 -25.69 17.44 -14.84
C PHE A 596 -25.70 18.78 -14.10
N PHE A 597 -24.54 19.26 -13.64
CA PHE A 597 -24.41 20.55 -12.98
C PHE A 597 -24.91 21.71 -13.83
N VAL A 598 -24.54 21.75 -15.12
CA VAL A 598 -25.02 22.79 -16.05
C VAL A 598 -26.54 22.70 -16.22
N ILE A 599 -27.08 21.50 -16.41
CA ILE A 599 -28.54 21.29 -16.54
C ILE A 599 -29.27 21.76 -15.29
N GLU A 600 -28.78 21.40 -14.10
CA GLU A 600 -29.38 21.75 -12.81
C GLU A 600 -29.38 23.26 -12.58
N ILE A 601 -28.25 23.94 -12.82
CA ILE A 601 -28.15 25.39 -12.69
C ILE A 601 -29.09 26.09 -13.66
N VAL A 602 -29.06 25.72 -14.94
CA VAL A 602 -29.90 26.36 -15.97
C VAL A 602 -31.38 26.14 -15.66
N SER A 603 -31.75 24.94 -15.22
CA SER A 603 -33.12 24.61 -14.87
C SER A 603 -33.58 25.34 -13.60
N ALA A 604 -32.74 25.38 -12.55
CA ALA A 604 -33.02 26.14 -11.33
C ALA A 604 -33.20 27.63 -11.64
N MET A 605 -32.34 28.20 -12.48
CA MET A 605 -32.44 29.59 -12.95
C MET A 605 -33.76 29.84 -13.69
N TYR A 606 -34.07 28.98 -14.66
CA TYR A 606 -35.29 29.09 -15.45
C TYR A 606 -36.56 29.04 -14.58
N VAL A 607 -36.62 28.08 -13.66
CA VAL A 607 -37.73 27.92 -12.72
C VAL A 607 -37.83 29.12 -11.80
N PHE A 608 -36.72 29.59 -11.22
CA PHE A 608 -36.70 30.74 -10.32
C PHE A 608 -37.16 32.04 -11.01
N ILE A 609 -36.78 32.24 -12.27
CA ILE A 609 -37.19 33.42 -13.04
C ILE A 609 -38.69 33.35 -13.39
N ARG A 610 -39.19 32.19 -13.82
CA ARG A 610 -40.58 32.02 -14.29
C ARG A 610 -41.60 31.80 -13.19
N ARG A 611 -41.20 31.34 -12.00
CA ARG A 611 -42.13 31.12 -10.88
C ARG A 611 -42.75 32.46 -10.50
N ASP A 612 -44.04 32.61 -10.78
CA ASP A 612 -44.82 33.72 -10.28
C ASP A 612 -44.86 33.60 -8.76
N LEU A 613 -44.22 34.56 -8.10
CA LEU A 613 -44.29 34.75 -6.66
C LEU A 613 -45.66 35.36 -6.37
N LYS A 614 -46.70 34.52 -6.41
CA LYS A 614 -47.98 34.83 -5.79
C LYS A 614 -47.88 34.59 -4.29
#